data_AF-A0A520AAR1-F1
#
_entry.id   AF-A0A520AAR1-F1
#
_cell.length_a   1.000
_cell.length_b   1.000
_cell.length_c   1.000
_cell.angle_alpha   90.00
_cell.angle_beta   90.00
_cell.angle_gamma   90.00
#
_symmetry.space_group_name_H-M   'P 1'
#
loop_
_entity.id
_entity.type
_entity.pdbx_description
1 polymer ?
#
loop_
_entity_poly.entity_id
_entity_poly.type
_entity_poly.pdbx_seq_one_letter_code
_entity_poly.pdbx_strand_id
1 'polypeptide(L)'
;MDFLSDRINGLSESQTIKMAKMGRALAAKGVDVINLSFGEPDFNTPDHIKLAAKKAIDDNFSFYTPVPGYPDLRQAIADKLKRENDLSYDADQIVVSTGAKQSLANAVMCLVDPGDEVIVPTPYWVSYSEMIKKGEVGT
;
A
#
# COMPACT_ATOMS: atom_id res chain seq x y z
N MET A 1 31.79 7.87 -6.08
CA MET A 1 31.00 6.63 -5.94
C MET A 1 29.80 6.99 -5.10
N ASP A 2 28.62 7.02 -5.70
CA ASP A 2 27.39 7.07 -4.90
C ASP A 2 27.23 5.71 -4.22
N PHE A 3 26.98 5.74 -2.90
CA PHE A 3 26.75 4.55 -2.09
C PHE A 3 25.36 3.94 -2.36
N LEU A 4 24.48 4.70 -3.03
CA LEU A 4 23.10 4.33 -3.33
C LEU A 4 22.97 3.88 -4.79
N SER A 5 22.12 2.89 -5.05
CA SER A 5 21.78 2.48 -6.40
C SER A 5 21.07 3.60 -7.18
N ASP A 6 21.32 3.68 -8.48
CA ASP A 6 20.69 4.67 -9.38
C ASP A 6 19.16 4.64 -9.32
N ARG A 7 18.59 3.44 -9.13
CA ARG A 7 17.15 3.24 -8.92
C ARG A 7 16.58 4.04 -7.76
N ILE A 8 17.32 4.15 -6.65
CA ILE A 8 16.89 4.93 -5.48
C ILE A 8 17.14 6.42 -5.73
N ASN A 9 18.24 6.78 -6.40
CA ASN A 9 18.55 8.16 -6.74
C ASN A 9 17.54 8.77 -7.73
N GLY A 10 16.89 7.95 -8.56
CA GLY A 10 15.85 8.39 -9.50
C GLY A 10 14.48 8.69 -8.87
N LEU A 11 14.29 8.42 -7.57
CA LEU A 11 13.00 8.61 -6.90
C LEU A 11 12.82 10.05 -6.39
N SER A 12 11.60 10.54 -6.52
CA SER A 12 11.23 11.88 -6.05
C SER A 12 10.71 11.86 -4.61
N GLU A 13 10.95 12.94 -3.88
CA GLU A 13 10.39 13.12 -2.53
C GLU A 13 8.85 13.16 -2.61
N SER A 14 8.18 12.42 -1.72
CA SER A 14 6.72 12.46 -1.60
C SER A 14 6.25 13.83 -1.13
N GLN A 15 5.53 14.54 -2.01
CA GLN A 15 4.98 15.87 -1.69
C GLN A 15 3.96 15.81 -0.54
N THR A 16 3.22 14.70 -0.41
CA THR A 16 2.29 14.48 0.71
C THR A 16 3.02 14.42 2.05
N ILE A 17 4.13 13.66 2.12
CA ILE A 17 4.94 13.56 3.35
C ILE A 17 5.57 14.91 3.69
N LYS A 18 6.04 15.64 2.68
CA LYS A 18 6.60 16.99 2.84
C LYS A 18 5.58 17.96 3.44
N MET A 19 4.35 17.99 2.92
CA MET A 19 3.28 18.82 3.47
C MET A 19 2.92 18.43 4.91
N ALA A 20 2.78 17.13 5.18
CA ALA A 20 2.52 16.64 6.54
C ALA A 20 3.63 17.01 7.54
N LYS A 21 4.90 17.02 7.10
CA LYS A 21 6.03 17.45 7.92
C LYS A 21 5.96 18.96 8.22
N MET A 22 5.65 19.77 7.21
CA MET A 22 5.48 21.22 7.37
C MET A 22 4.33 21.57 8.32
N GLY A 23 3.18 20.92 8.17
CA GLY A 23 2.02 21.11 9.06
C GLY A 23 2.36 20.79 10.52
N ARG A 24 3.03 19.65 10.77
CA ARG A 24 3.50 19.30 12.12
C ARG A 24 4.49 20.31 12.69
N ALA A 25 5.40 20.83 11.87
CA ALA A 25 6.38 21.84 12.30
C ALA A 25 5.73 23.19 12.65
N LEU A 26 4.64 23.58 11.96
CA LEU A 26 3.88 24.78 12.29
C LEU A 26 3.05 24.58 13.57
N ALA A 27 2.38 23.44 13.71
CA ALA A 27 1.65 23.11 14.93
C ALA A 27 2.56 23.10 16.17
N ALA A 28 3.79 22.57 16.04
CA ALA A 28 4.79 22.59 17.11
C ALA A 28 5.26 24.01 17.50
N LYS A 29 5.03 25.01 16.65
CA LYS A 29 5.29 26.44 16.94
C LYS A 29 4.09 27.17 17.53
N GLY A 30 3.00 26.45 17.84
CA GLY A 30 1.77 27.01 18.39
C GLY A 30 0.81 27.61 17.36
N VAL A 31 1.03 27.36 16.06
CA VAL A 31 0.08 27.75 15.02
C VAL A 31 -1.08 26.76 15.03
N ASP A 32 -2.32 27.25 14.97
CA ASP A 32 -3.50 26.41 14.76
C ASP A 32 -3.53 25.93 13.31
N VAL A 33 -3.33 24.62 13.11
CA VAL A 33 -3.18 24.01 11.79
C VAL A 33 -4.35 23.06 11.54
N ILE A 34 -5.22 23.43 10.60
CA ILE A 34 -6.24 22.52 10.06
C ILE A 34 -5.59 21.71 8.94
N ASN A 35 -5.41 20.42 9.16
CA ASN A 35 -4.76 19.54 8.20
C ASN A 35 -5.78 18.87 7.28
N LEU A 36 -5.79 19.28 6.01
CA LEU A 36 -6.63 18.70 4.94
C LEU A 36 -5.79 17.90 3.92
N SER A 37 -4.61 17.41 4.31
CA SER A 37 -3.63 16.81 3.41
C SER A 37 -3.52 15.28 3.51
N PHE A 38 -4.13 14.66 4.52
CA PHE A 38 -4.11 13.21 4.70
C PHE A 38 -5.31 12.54 4.04
N GLY A 39 -5.06 11.40 3.41
CA GLY A 39 -6.08 10.57 2.75
C GLY A 39 -6.57 9.39 3.58
N GLU A 40 -6.29 9.38 4.88
CA GLU A 40 -6.83 8.36 5.80
C GLU A 40 -8.11 8.87 6.48
N PRO A 41 -9.05 7.99 6.82
CA PRO A 41 -10.25 8.40 7.54
C PRO A 41 -9.95 8.90 8.96
N ASP A 42 -10.83 9.75 9.48
CA ASP A 42 -10.77 10.32 10.83
C ASP A 42 -11.37 9.41 11.92
N PHE A 43 -12.02 8.31 11.53
CA PHE A 43 -12.58 7.34 12.46
C PHE A 43 -11.57 6.24 12.84
N ASN A 44 -11.72 5.72 14.06
CA ASN A 44 -10.95 4.58 14.54
C ASN A 44 -11.40 3.28 13.87
N THR A 45 -10.49 2.30 13.77
CA THR A 45 -10.83 0.92 13.38
C THR A 45 -12.06 0.41 14.14
N PRO A 46 -13.05 -0.20 13.48
CA PRO A 46 -14.24 -0.75 14.13
C PRO A 46 -13.93 -1.76 15.25
N ASP A 47 -14.73 -1.77 16.31
CA ASP A 47 -14.41 -2.54 17.53
C ASP A 47 -14.39 -4.05 17.33
N HIS A 48 -15.25 -4.59 16.47
CA HIS A 48 -15.23 -6.02 16.15
C HIS A 48 -13.90 -6.45 15.50
N ILE A 49 -13.26 -5.58 14.71
CA ILE A 49 -11.93 -5.83 14.13
C ILE A 49 -10.86 -5.78 15.22
N LYS A 50 -10.92 -4.79 16.13
CA LYS A 50 -10.01 -4.72 17.28
C LYS A 50 -10.10 -5.96 18.16
N LEU A 51 -11.32 -6.45 18.42
CA LEU A 51 -11.56 -7.66 19.21
C LEU A 51 -11.00 -8.91 18.52
N ALA A 52 -11.21 -9.07 17.22
CA ALA A 52 -10.62 -10.18 16.45
C ALA A 52 -9.09 -10.16 16.48
N ALA A 53 -8.47 -8.98 16.35
CA ALA A 53 -7.02 -8.83 16.44
C ALA A 53 -6.48 -9.18 17.84
N LYS A 54 -7.17 -8.75 18.91
CA LYS A 54 -6.82 -9.14 20.29
C LYS A 54 -6.92 -10.65 20.48
N LYS A 55 -8.00 -11.25 20.00
CA LYS A 55 -8.18 -12.71 20.05
C LYS A 55 -7.04 -13.44 19.32
N ALA A 56 -6.63 -12.95 18.14
CA ALA A 56 -5.52 -13.53 17.40
C ALA A 56 -4.19 -13.45 18.19
N ILE A 57 -3.97 -12.37 18.94
CA ILE A 57 -2.85 -12.26 19.88
C ILE A 57 -2.96 -13.31 21.00
N ASP A 58 -4.12 -13.40 21.65
CA ASP A 58 -4.38 -14.36 22.75
C ASP A 58 -4.22 -15.82 22.27
N ASP A 59 -4.61 -16.10 21.02
CA ASP A 59 -4.49 -17.40 20.36
C ASP A 59 -3.08 -17.66 19.77
N ASN A 60 -2.11 -16.75 19.95
CA ASN A 60 -0.74 -16.83 19.44
C ASN A 60 -0.59 -16.95 17.90
N PHE A 61 -1.39 -16.20 17.14
CA PHE A 61 -1.16 -15.99 15.71
C PHE A 61 0.03 -15.03 15.49
N SER A 62 1.24 -15.48 15.80
CA SER A 62 2.47 -14.67 15.78
C SER A 62 3.62 -15.27 14.96
N PHE A 63 3.41 -16.42 14.33
CA PHE A 63 4.39 -17.09 13.48
C PHE A 63 4.20 -16.74 12.01
N TYR A 64 5.12 -17.20 11.15
CA TYR A 64 5.04 -16.96 9.71
C TYR A 64 3.68 -17.34 9.12
N THR A 65 3.10 -16.42 8.37
CA THR A 65 1.90 -16.67 7.58
C THR A 65 2.29 -17.35 6.27
N PRO A 66 1.36 -18.08 5.61
CA PRO A 66 1.57 -18.45 4.22
C PRO A 66 1.84 -17.20 3.36
N VAL A 67 2.76 -17.30 2.41
CA VAL A 67 3.15 -16.17 1.53
C VAL A 67 1.95 -15.49 0.86
N PRO A 68 0.97 -16.20 0.27
CA PRO A 68 -0.19 -15.55 -0.33
C PRO A 68 -1.26 -15.09 0.68
N GLY A 69 -1.06 -15.34 1.98
CA GLY A 69 -2.02 -15.10 3.05
C GLY A 69 -2.72 -16.37 3.53
N TYR A 70 -3.40 -16.27 4.68
CA TYR A 70 -4.16 -17.39 5.24
C TYR A 70 -5.32 -17.81 4.32
N PRO A 71 -5.61 -19.12 4.19
CA PRO A 71 -6.63 -19.62 3.26
C PRO A 71 -8.03 -19.05 3.50
N ASP A 72 -8.43 -18.90 4.76
CA ASP A 72 -9.72 -18.35 5.17
C ASP A 72 -9.88 -16.88 4.78
N LEU A 73 -8.83 -16.06 4.95
CA LEU A 73 -8.81 -14.67 4.51
C LEU A 73 -8.90 -14.57 2.98
N ARG A 74 -8.19 -15.43 2.25
CA ARG A 74 -8.22 -15.45 0.78
C ARG A 74 -9.60 -15.80 0.26
N GLN A 75 -10.25 -16.81 0.85
CA GLN A 75 -11.64 -17.15 0.52
C GLN A 75 -12.59 -16.00 0.84
N ALA A 76 -12.47 -15.37 2.02
CA ALA A 76 -13.31 -14.23 2.39
C ALA A 76 -13.19 -13.04 1.42
N ILE A 77 -11.99 -12.80 0.86
CA ILE A 77 -11.77 -11.79 -0.17
C ILE A 77 -12.44 -12.19 -1.48
N ALA A 78 -12.29 -13.44 -1.93
CA ALA A 78 -12.96 -13.94 -3.13
C ALA A 78 -14.50 -13.81 -3.02
N ASP A 79 -15.06 -14.21 -1.88
CA ASP A 79 -16.50 -14.08 -1.59
C ASP A 79 -16.95 -12.62 -1.56
N LYS A 80 -16.13 -11.71 -1.00
CA LYS A 80 -16.40 -10.27 -1.01
C LYS A 80 -16.44 -9.72 -2.43
N LEU A 81 -15.45 -10.06 -3.27
CA LEU A 81 -15.39 -9.63 -4.66
C LEU A 81 -16.59 -10.12 -5.45
N LYS A 82 -17.05 -11.35 -5.22
CA LYS A 82 -18.27 -11.85 -5.85
C LYS A 82 -19.50 -11.07 -5.37
N ARG A 83 -19.65 -10.90 -4.06
CA ARG A 83 -20.82 -10.24 -3.46
C ARG A 83 -20.94 -8.76 -3.84
N GLU A 84 -19.84 -8.03 -3.87
CA GLU A 84 -19.85 -6.55 -4.00
C GLU A 84 -19.43 -6.06 -5.39
N ASN A 85 -18.75 -6.88 -6.18
CA ASN A 85 -18.21 -6.49 -7.49
C ASN A 85 -18.65 -7.43 -8.62
N ASP A 86 -19.41 -8.49 -8.34
CA ASP A 86 -19.81 -9.55 -9.28
C ASP A 86 -18.61 -10.28 -9.94
N LEU A 87 -17.45 -10.27 -9.28
CA LEU A 87 -16.22 -10.91 -9.77
C LEU A 87 -16.06 -12.30 -9.14
N SER A 88 -15.97 -13.34 -9.98
CA SER A 88 -15.71 -14.70 -9.53
C SER A 88 -14.21 -15.01 -9.61
N TYR A 89 -13.60 -15.27 -8.46
CA TYR A 89 -12.20 -15.72 -8.34
C TYR A 89 -12.12 -16.93 -7.41
N ASP A 90 -11.21 -17.82 -7.70
CA ASP A 90 -10.80 -18.87 -6.77
C ASP A 90 -9.86 -18.29 -5.71
N ALA A 91 -9.83 -18.88 -4.51
CA ALA A 91 -8.98 -18.41 -3.43
C ALA A 91 -7.48 -18.45 -3.80
N ASP A 92 -7.08 -19.33 -4.71
CA ASP A 92 -5.71 -19.44 -5.22
C ASP A 92 -5.31 -18.25 -6.12
N GLN A 93 -6.27 -17.52 -6.67
CA GLN A 93 -6.08 -16.28 -7.45
C GLN A 93 -5.97 -15.02 -6.58
N ILE A 94 -6.11 -15.15 -5.25
CA ILE A 94 -5.99 -14.03 -4.30
C ILE A 94 -4.63 -14.03 -3.62
N VAL A 95 -3.96 -12.88 -3.56
CA VAL A 95 -2.72 -12.67 -2.79
C VAL A 95 -2.92 -11.52 -1.81
N VAL A 96 -2.75 -11.78 -0.52
CA VAL A 96 -2.80 -10.77 0.54
C VAL A 96 -1.44 -10.08 0.64
N SER A 97 -1.45 -8.76 0.75
CA SER A 97 -0.24 -7.93 0.84
C SER A 97 -0.34 -6.92 1.98
N THR A 98 0.78 -6.27 2.29
CA THR A 98 0.91 -5.21 3.29
C THR A 98 0.34 -3.89 2.74
N GLY A 99 -0.98 -3.90 2.56
CA GLY A 99 -1.74 -2.80 1.96
C GLY A 99 -1.63 -2.74 0.43
N ALA A 100 -2.57 -2.02 -0.19
CA ALA A 100 -2.70 -1.94 -1.65
C ALA A 100 -1.42 -1.46 -2.36
N LYS A 101 -0.59 -0.66 -1.68
CA LYS A 101 0.70 -0.18 -2.19
C LYS A 101 1.64 -1.34 -2.56
N GLN A 102 1.70 -2.39 -1.73
CA GLN A 102 2.52 -3.56 -2.04
C GLN A 102 1.91 -4.40 -3.18
N SER A 103 0.59 -4.57 -3.21
CA SER A 103 -0.06 -5.28 -4.34
C SER A 103 0.29 -4.64 -5.69
N LEU A 104 0.22 -3.31 -5.77
CA LEU A 104 0.56 -2.57 -6.98
C LEU A 104 2.05 -2.67 -7.32
N ALA A 105 2.94 -2.53 -6.33
CA ALA A 105 4.38 -2.66 -6.55
C ALA A 105 4.74 -4.07 -7.06
N ASN A 106 4.15 -5.11 -6.48
CA ASN A 106 4.35 -6.49 -6.94
C ASN A 106 3.84 -6.67 -8.37
N ALA A 107 2.65 -6.15 -8.70
CA ALA A 107 2.11 -6.23 -10.06
C ALA A 107 3.06 -5.58 -11.08
N VAL A 108 3.58 -4.38 -10.78
CA VAL A 108 4.57 -3.71 -11.65
C VAL A 108 5.84 -4.54 -11.78
N MET A 109 6.44 -4.98 -10.66
CA MET A 109 7.67 -5.78 -10.68
C MET A 109 7.52 -7.15 -11.36
N CYS A 110 6.31 -7.70 -11.44
CA CYS A 110 6.05 -8.98 -12.09
C CYS A 110 5.70 -8.86 -13.59
N LEU A 111 5.26 -7.68 -14.05
CA LEU A 111 4.66 -7.51 -15.38
C LEU A 111 5.42 -6.54 -16.30
N VAL A 112 6.33 -5.72 -15.76
CA VAL A 112 6.96 -4.60 -16.48
C VAL A 112 8.47 -4.80 -16.50
N ASP A 113 9.04 -4.95 -17.70
CA ASP A 113 10.49 -5.02 -17.93
C ASP A 113 11.06 -3.62 -18.26
N PRO A 114 12.39 -3.42 -18.15
CA PRO A 114 13.04 -2.18 -18.60
C PRO A 114 12.74 -1.86 -20.06
N GLY A 115 12.15 -0.69 -20.30
CA GLY A 115 11.75 -0.21 -21.63
C GLY A 115 10.27 -0.41 -21.95
N ASP A 116 9.51 -1.13 -21.12
CA ASP A 116 8.06 -1.22 -21.24
C ASP A 116 7.39 0.08 -20.79
N GLU A 117 6.27 0.42 -21.44
CA GLU A 117 5.50 1.62 -21.13
C GLU A 117 4.26 1.29 -20.30
N VAL A 118 4.03 2.08 -19.24
CA VAL A 118 2.83 1.98 -18.39
C VAL A 118 2.00 3.25 -18.48
N ILE A 119 0.76 3.13 -18.96
CA ILE A 119 -0.16 4.27 -19.09
C ILE A 119 -0.76 4.62 -17.72
N VAL A 120 -0.60 5.89 -17.31
CA VAL A 120 -1.17 6.42 -16.05
C VAL A 120 -2.07 7.64 -16.34
N PRO A 121 -3.40 7.52 -16.23
CA PRO A 121 -4.32 8.65 -16.43
C PRO A 121 -4.09 9.77 -15.41
N THR A 122 -4.20 11.04 -15.82
CA THR A 122 -4.02 12.21 -14.93
C THR A 122 -5.37 12.85 -14.53
N PRO A 123 -5.50 13.41 -13.30
CA PRO A 123 -4.52 13.40 -12.20
C PRO A 123 -4.41 12.02 -11.52
N TYR A 124 -3.22 11.65 -11.06
CA TYR A 124 -2.94 10.31 -10.51
C TYR A 124 -2.42 10.32 -9.06
N TRP A 125 -2.52 9.16 -8.41
CA TRP A 125 -1.88 8.94 -7.11
C TRP A 125 -0.36 8.87 -7.28
N VAL A 126 0.36 9.78 -6.60
CA VAL A 126 1.81 10.01 -6.75
C VAL A 126 2.69 8.76 -6.64
N SER A 127 2.20 7.68 -6.02
CA SER A 127 3.01 6.45 -5.89
C SER A 127 3.04 5.62 -7.17
N TYR A 128 2.11 5.78 -8.12
CA TYR A 128 2.11 4.97 -9.35
C TYR A 128 3.38 5.21 -10.18
N SER A 129 3.69 6.47 -10.50
CA SER A 129 4.89 6.81 -11.28
C SER A 129 6.18 6.33 -10.61
N GLU A 130 6.24 6.42 -9.28
CA GLU A 130 7.41 6.00 -8.51
C GLU A 130 7.54 4.48 -8.42
N MET A 131 6.44 3.71 -8.48
CA MET A 131 6.50 2.25 -8.60
C MET A 131 7.00 1.81 -9.97
N ILE A 132 6.56 2.49 -11.03
CA ILE A 132 6.95 2.21 -12.42
C ILE A 132 8.45 2.46 -12.61
N LYS A 133 8.94 3.64 -12.25
CA LYS A 133 10.39 3.97 -12.30
C LYS A 133 11.25 2.99 -11.51
N LYS A 134 10.76 2.42 -10.40
CA LYS A 134 11.49 1.39 -9.64
C LYS A 134 11.64 0.07 -10.41
N GLY A 135 10.68 -0.27 -11.28
CA GLY A 135 10.73 -1.46 -12.12
C GLY A 135 11.67 -1.30 -13.32
N GLU A 136 11.82 -0.08 -13.84
CA GLU A 136 12.52 0.19 -15.11
C GLU A 136 14.06 0.23 -15.03
N VAL A 137 14.67 0.40 -13.84
CA VAL A 137 16.13 0.57 -13.75
C VAL A 137 16.82 -0.79 -13.70
N GLY A 138 17.20 -1.28 -14.89
CA GLY A 138 18.11 -2.40 -15.08
C GLY A 138 19.47 -2.18 -14.37
N THR A 139 20.07 -3.29 -13.96
CA THR A 139 21.45 -3.38 -13.45
C THR A 139 22.48 -2.97 -14.49
#